data_AF-A0A924FJB5-F1
#
_entry.id   AF-A0A924FJB5-F1
#
_cell.length_a   1.000
_cell.length_b   1.000
_cell.length_c   1.000
_cell.angle_alpha   90.00
_cell.angle_beta   90.00
_cell.angle_gamma   90.00
#
_symmetry.space_group_name_H-M   'P 1'
#
loop_
_entity.id
_entity.type
_entity.pdbx_description
1 polymer ?
#
loop_
_entity_poly.entity_id
_entity_poly.type
_entity_poly.pdbx_seq_one_letter_code
_entity_poly.pdbx_strand_id
1 'polypeptide(L)'
;MEANTNTWAIARLNVQFLADGEDVEFYGSYLDEAGEPQVLSTDFSAEVTEALQRLYKQRETNGDARANQLQMDLTSDGRYTTAFDWDQELQDEDEHFANGGTVQAWQAIRTAKYGVEPDGPEVN
;
A
#
# COMPACT_ATOMS: atom_id res chain seq x y z
N MET A 1 35.31 -8.98 -9.18
CA MET A 1 34.11 -8.64 -8.39
C MET A 1 32.94 -8.86 -9.31
N GLU A 2 32.26 -10.00 -9.17
CA GLU A 2 31.03 -10.25 -9.89
C GLU A 2 29.93 -9.44 -9.19
N ALA A 3 29.48 -8.37 -9.83
CA ALA A 3 28.22 -7.76 -9.48
C ALA A 3 27.13 -8.72 -9.96
N ASN A 4 26.66 -9.61 -9.09
CA ASN A 4 25.33 -10.19 -9.24
C ASN A 4 24.32 -9.06 -9.05
N THR A 5 24.17 -8.21 -10.08
CA THR A 5 23.02 -7.34 -10.22
C THR A 5 21.86 -8.27 -10.51
N ASN A 6 21.09 -8.63 -9.49
CA ASN A 6 19.77 -9.24 -9.69
C ASN A 6 19.01 -8.34 -10.68
N THR A 7 18.85 -8.78 -11.93
CA THR A 7 18.32 -7.92 -12.98
C THR A 7 16.80 -7.90 -12.85
N TRP A 8 16.27 -6.92 -12.12
CA TRP A 8 14.83 -6.69 -12.05
C TRP A 8 14.40 -5.64 -13.09
N ALA A 9 13.19 -5.76 -13.63
CA ALA A 9 12.71 -4.85 -14.67
C ALA A 9 11.97 -3.63 -14.09
N ILE A 10 10.99 -3.91 -13.22
CA ILE A 10 10.15 -2.92 -12.55
C ILE A 10 9.82 -3.40 -11.15
N ALA A 11 9.82 -2.48 -10.19
CA ALA A 11 9.35 -2.67 -8.83
C ALA A 11 8.15 -1.77 -8.57
N ARG A 12 7.10 -2.31 -7.97
CA ARG A 12 5.92 -1.59 -7.51
C ARG A 12 5.88 -1.64 -5.99
N LEU A 13 5.88 -0.48 -5.37
CA LEU A 13 5.68 -0.28 -3.94
C LEU A 13 4.34 0.40 -3.71
N ASN A 14 3.50 -0.20 -2.89
CA ASN A 14 2.29 0.41 -2.37
C ASN A 14 2.52 0.82 -0.92
N VAL A 15 2.01 2.00 -0.58
CA VAL A 15 2.06 2.61 0.73
C VAL A 15 0.62 2.91 1.14
N GLN A 16 0.18 2.31 2.23
CA GLN A 16 -1.12 2.58 2.84
C GLN A 16 -0.93 3.49 4.05
N PHE A 17 -1.65 4.61 4.08
CA PHE A 17 -1.70 5.51 5.22
C PHE A 17 -2.88 5.12 6.09
N LEU A 18 -2.61 4.66 7.30
CA LEU A 18 -3.61 4.24 8.29
C LEU A 18 -3.68 5.26 9.43
N ALA A 19 -4.75 5.21 10.22
CA ALA A 19 -4.98 6.10 11.36
C ALA A 19 -4.72 7.58 11.01
N ASP A 20 -5.36 8.07 9.95
CA ASP A 20 -5.14 9.44 9.42
C ASP A 20 -3.66 9.79 9.16
N GLY A 21 -2.89 8.80 8.69
CA GLY A 21 -1.46 8.93 8.38
C GLY A 21 -0.54 8.91 9.58
N GLU A 22 -1.02 8.45 10.75
CA GLU A 22 -0.16 8.15 11.92
C GLU A 22 0.59 6.82 11.76
N ASP A 23 0.07 5.88 10.97
CA ASP A 23 0.74 4.63 10.65
C ASP A 23 0.85 4.42 9.13
N VAL A 24 1.84 3.64 8.72
CA VAL A 24 2.15 3.40 7.31
C VAL A 24 2.49 1.93 7.08
N GLU A 25 1.70 1.28 6.25
CA GLU A 25 1.96 -0.08 5.79
C GLU A 25 2.54 -0.12 4.38
N PHE A 26 3.43 -1.08 4.15
CA PHE A 26 4.17 -1.24 2.91
C PHE A 26 4.02 -2.65 2.35
N TYR A 27 3.65 -2.75 1.08
CA TYR A 27 3.66 -4.01 0.36
C TYR A 27 3.96 -3.76 -1.11
N GLY A 28 4.53 -4.75 -1.79
CA GLY A 28 4.91 -4.56 -3.18
C GLY A 28 5.46 -5.81 -3.82
N SER A 29 5.76 -5.68 -5.10
CA SER A 29 6.37 -6.73 -5.89
C SER A 29 7.34 -6.16 -6.91
N TYR A 30 8.24 -6.99 -7.42
CA TYR A 30 9.08 -6.66 -8.57
C TYR A 30 9.07 -7.81 -9.57
N LEU A 31 9.37 -7.53 -10.84
CA LEU A 31 9.58 -8.55 -11.85
C LEU A 31 11.05 -8.97 -11.89
N ASP A 32 11.31 -10.26 -11.75
CA ASP A 32 12.66 -10.83 -11.92
C ASP A 32 13.06 -10.94 -13.41
N GLU A 33 14.21 -11.58 -13.68
CA GLU A 33 14.75 -11.78 -15.03
C GLU A 33 13.85 -12.60 -15.95
N ALA A 34 13.01 -13.47 -15.39
CA ALA A 34 12.03 -14.27 -16.12
C ALA A 34 10.73 -13.49 -16.35
N GLY A 35 10.59 -12.30 -15.76
CA GLY A 35 9.35 -11.53 -15.76
C GLY A 35 8.34 -12.04 -14.74
N GLU A 36 8.76 -12.88 -13.78
CA GLU A 36 7.89 -13.43 -12.75
C GLU A 36 7.80 -12.48 -11.56
N PRO A 37 6.60 -12.30 -10.97
CA PRO A 37 6.41 -11.42 -9.83
C PRO A 37 7.01 -12.03 -8.57
N GLN A 38 7.89 -11.27 -7.94
CA GLN A 38 8.52 -11.59 -6.65
C GLN A 38 8.09 -10.58 -5.59
N VAL A 39 7.99 -11.02 -4.34
CA VAL A 39 7.66 -10.13 -3.21
C VAL A 39 8.79 -9.13 -3.00
N LEU A 40 8.44 -7.85 -2.90
CA LEU A 40 9.37 -6.80 -2.52
C LEU A 40 9.57 -6.84 -1.00
N SER A 41 10.82 -6.87 -0.53
CA SER A 41 11.09 -6.65 0.89
C SER A 41 10.79 -5.19 1.24
N THR A 42 9.95 -4.99 2.24
CA THR A 42 9.46 -3.68 2.67
C THR A 42 9.92 -3.31 4.09
N ASP A 43 11.04 -3.88 4.53
CA ASP A 43 11.69 -3.57 5.80
C ASP A 43 12.40 -2.20 5.73
N PHE A 44 11.63 -1.13 5.67
CA PHE A 44 12.13 0.23 5.61
C PHE A 44 12.52 0.76 6.99
N SER A 45 13.44 1.73 7.03
CA SER A 45 13.83 2.38 8.26
C SER A 45 12.71 3.29 8.77
N ALA A 46 12.72 3.57 10.08
CA ALA A 46 11.80 4.53 10.69
C ALA A 46 11.86 5.92 10.02
N GLU A 47 13.03 6.33 9.50
CA GLU A 47 13.18 7.60 8.78
C GLU A 47 12.32 7.67 7.51
N VAL A 48 12.18 6.55 6.79
CA VAL A 48 11.32 6.44 5.59
C VAL A 48 9.85 6.55 6.01
N THR A 49 9.45 5.83 7.06
CA THR A 49 8.09 5.90 7.62
C THR A 49 7.74 7.33 8.03
N GLU A 50 8.61 7.99 8.80
CA GLU A 50 8.42 9.38 9.22
C GLU A 50 8.35 10.36 8.03
N ALA A 51 9.14 10.12 6.97
CA ALA A 51 9.08 10.95 5.77
C ALA A 51 7.73 10.83 5.05
N LEU A 52 7.15 9.63 5.00
CA LEU A 52 5.85 9.38 4.40
C LEU A 52 4.69 9.95 5.23
N GLN A 53 4.76 9.84 6.56
CA GLN A 53 3.81 10.51 7.46
C GLN A 53 3.85 12.03 7.27
N ARG A 54 5.05 12.62 7.16
CA ARG A 54 5.19 14.06 6.86
C ARG A 54 4.62 14.41 5.48
N LEU A 55 4.83 13.56 4.47
CA LEU A 55 4.26 13.75 3.14
C LEU A 55 2.72 13.77 3.20
N TYR A 56 2.11 12.83 3.93
CA TYR A 56 0.67 12.81 4.14
C TYR A 56 0.17 14.13 4.75
N LYS A 57 0.76 14.57 5.88
CA LYS A 57 0.38 15.81 6.56
C LYS A 57 0.61 17.06 5.70
N GLN A 58 1.65 17.06 4.87
CA GLN A 58 1.90 18.15 3.94
C GLN A 58 0.79 18.23 2.88
N ARG A 59 0.33 17.10 2.34
CA ARG A 59 -0.80 17.08 1.38
C ARG A 59 -2.08 17.64 1.98
N GLU A 60 -2.40 17.25 3.22
CA GLU A 60 -3.55 17.80 3.94
C GLU A 60 -3.44 19.32 4.09
N THR A 61 -2.25 19.81 4.48
CA THR A 61 -1.99 21.24 4.69
C THR A 61 -2.07 22.03 3.38
N ASN A 62 -1.65 21.44 2.26
CA ASN A 62 -1.69 22.07 0.95
C ASN A 62 -3.10 22.09 0.32
N GLY A 63 -4.07 21.40 0.91
CA GLY A 63 -5.40 21.22 0.33
C GLY A 63 -5.40 20.31 -0.91
N ASP A 64 -4.44 19.39 -1.00
CA ASP A 64 -4.41 18.38 -2.04
C ASP A 64 -5.63 17.44 -1.93
N ALA A 65 -5.96 16.75 -3.02
CA ALA A 65 -6.97 15.70 -2.98
C ALA A 65 -6.59 14.63 -1.93
N ARG A 66 -7.61 14.21 -1.17
CA ARG A 66 -7.49 13.14 -0.17
C ARG A 66 -6.91 11.89 -0.81
N ALA A 67 -6.02 11.24 -0.08
CA ALA A 67 -5.42 9.98 -0.47
C ALA A 67 -4.99 9.21 0.78
N ASN A 68 -5.35 7.94 0.85
CA ASN A 68 -4.86 6.99 1.85
C ASN A 68 -4.01 5.87 1.21
N GLN A 69 -3.78 5.94 -0.10
CA GLN A 69 -2.86 5.07 -0.82
C GLN A 69 -1.88 5.89 -1.68
N LEU A 70 -0.64 5.43 -1.72
CA LEU A 70 0.40 5.87 -2.65
C LEU A 70 1.01 4.64 -3.34
N GLN A 71 0.91 4.59 -4.67
CA GLN A 71 1.63 3.62 -5.49
C GLN A 71 2.86 4.29 -6.10
N MET A 72 4.00 3.62 -6.00
CA MET A 72 5.24 4.02 -6.65
C MET A 72 5.75 2.90 -7.53
N ASP A 73 5.94 3.20 -8.81
CA ASP A 73 6.61 2.29 -9.75
C ASP A 73 8.03 2.81 -9.99
N LEU A 74 9.02 1.93 -9.87
CA LEU A 74 10.44 2.21 -10.09
C LEU A 74 10.97 1.25 -11.14
N THR A 75 11.70 1.76 -12.14
CA THR A 75 12.40 0.94 -13.14
C THR A 75 13.88 0.83 -12.78
N SER A 76 14.55 -0.21 -13.28
CA SER A 76 15.98 -0.47 -12.98
C SER A 76 16.94 0.58 -13.51
N ASP A 77 16.51 1.42 -14.46
CA ASP A 77 17.26 2.60 -14.91
C ASP A 77 17.00 3.86 -14.09
N GLY A 78 16.27 3.73 -12.97
CA GLY A 78 16.06 4.79 -11.98
C GLY A 78 14.92 5.75 -12.31
N ARG A 79 14.10 5.49 -13.33
CA ARG A 79 12.86 6.26 -13.54
C ARG A 79 11.79 5.79 -12.56
N TYR A 80 10.97 6.72 -12.10
CA TYR A 80 9.87 6.39 -11.21
C TYR A 80 8.60 7.18 -11.54
N THR A 81 7.46 6.63 -11.16
CA THR A 81 6.16 7.30 -11.18
C THR A 81 5.46 7.12 -9.85
N THR A 82 4.66 8.11 -9.45
CA THR A 82 3.87 8.07 -8.21
C THR A 82 2.42 8.37 -8.51
N ALA A 83 1.50 7.62 -7.91
CA ALA A 83 0.07 7.88 -7.98
C ALA A 83 -0.51 7.86 -6.55
N PHE A 84 -1.34 8.86 -6.25
CA PHE A 84 -2.10 8.93 -5.01
C PHE A 84 -3.54 8.54 -5.29
N ASP A 85 -4.13 7.72 -4.44
CA ASP A 85 -5.52 7.28 -4.58
C ASP A 85 -6.26 7.27 -3.24
N TRP A 86 -7.58 7.27 -3.34
CA TRP A 86 -8.50 7.20 -2.21
C TRP A 86 -9.28 5.88 -2.22
N ASP A 87 -8.97 5.04 -1.24
CA ASP A 87 -9.66 3.80 -0.97
C ASP A 87 -10.68 4.01 0.16
N GLN A 88 -11.97 4.12 -0.20
CA GLN A 88 -13.03 4.33 0.78
C GLN A 88 -13.25 3.11 1.69
N GLU A 89 -12.98 1.90 1.20
CA GLU A 89 -13.14 0.68 2.00
C GLU A 89 -12.08 0.64 3.11
N LEU A 90 -10.83 0.94 2.76
CA LEU A 90 -9.74 1.05 3.73
C LEU A 90 -9.99 2.14 4.77
N GLN A 91 -10.51 3.31 4.35
CA GLN A 91 -10.86 4.38 5.29
C GLN A 91 -11.94 3.94 6.28
N ASP A 92 -13.00 3.29 5.80
CA ASP A 92 -14.08 2.82 6.66
C ASP A 92 -13.59 1.73 7.63
N GLU A 93 -12.67 0.87 7.18
CA GLU A 93 -12.05 -0.18 7.99
C GLU A 93 -11.29 0.43 9.16
N ASP A 94 -10.42 1.38 8.86
CA ASP A 94 -9.62 2.11 9.83
C ASP A 94 -10.50 2.82 10.86
N GLU A 95 -11.52 3.55 10.41
CA GLU A 95 -12.50 4.21 11.28
C GLU A 95 -13.25 3.21 12.18
N HIS A 96 -13.63 2.05 11.65
CA HIS A 96 -14.32 1.01 12.42
C HIS A 96 -13.44 0.46 13.55
N PHE A 97 -12.19 0.14 13.25
CA PHE A 97 -11.26 -0.42 14.24
C PHE A 97 -10.76 0.63 15.23
N ALA A 98 -10.54 1.87 14.82
CA ALA A 98 -10.22 2.98 15.71
C ALA A 98 -11.33 3.22 16.76
N ASN A 99 -12.58 2.94 16.40
CA ASN A 99 -13.74 3.04 17.30
C ASN A 99 -14.00 1.77 18.15
N GLY A 100 -13.05 0.83 18.18
CA GLY A 100 -13.16 -0.41 18.96
C GLY A 100 -14.06 -1.48 18.32
N GLY A 101 -14.29 -1.37 17.01
CA GLY A 101 -15.02 -2.35 16.22
C GLY A 101 -14.34 -3.72 16.20
N THR A 102 -15.12 -4.78 15.99
CA THR A 102 -14.61 -6.15 15.88
C THR A 102 -14.50 -6.58 14.42
N VAL A 103 -13.64 -7.56 14.15
CA VAL A 103 -13.49 -8.15 12.80
C VAL A 103 -14.82 -8.71 12.28
N GLN A 104 -15.60 -9.39 13.13
CA GLN A 104 -16.90 -9.93 12.73
C GLN A 104 -17.88 -8.83 12.31
N ALA A 105 -17.90 -7.70 13.03
CA ALA A 105 -18.73 -6.56 12.68
C ALA A 105 -18.26 -5.89 11.38
N TRP A 106 -16.94 -5.77 11.20
CA TRP A 106 -16.36 -5.25 9.96
C TRP A 106 -16.75 -6.10 8.75
N GLN A 107 -16.61 -7.43 8.83
CA GLN A 107 -16.99 -8.34 7.74
C GLN A 107 -18.45 -8.16 7.31
N ALA A 108 -19.36 -7.93 8.27
CA ALA A 108 -20.77 -7.66 7.97
C ALA A 108 -20.97 -6.31 7.27
N ILE A 109 -20.28 -5.25 7.72
CA ILE A 109 -20.31 -3.92 7.09
C ILE A 109 -19.74 -3.98 5.68
N ARG A 110 -18.55 -4.56 5.52
CA ARG A 110 -17.84 -4.73 4.25
C ARG A 110 -18.71 -5.42 3.22
N THR A 111 -19.27 -6.58 3.59
CA THR A 111 -20.18 -7.36 2.73
C THR A 111 -21.41 -6.55 2.30
N ALA A 112 -21.99 -5.79 3.22
CA ALA A 112 -23.20 -5.01 2.93
C ALA A 112 -22.94 -3.77 2.05
N LYS A 113 -21.76 -3.13 2.19
CA LYS A 113 -21.43 -1.85 1.54
C LYS A 113 -20.64 -2.02 0.24
N TYR A 114 -19.70 -2.94 0.20
CA TYR A 114 -18.75 -3.14 -0.92
C TYR A 114 -19.02 -4.43 -1.70
N GLY A 115 -19.85 -5.32 -1.16
CA GLY A 115 -20.12 -6.63 -1.75
C GLY A 115 -19.11 -7.68 -1.28
N VAL A 116 -19.36 -8.93 -1.65
CA VAL A 116 -18.41 -10.03 -1.42
C VAL A 116 -17.40 -10.00 -2.56
N GLU A 117 -16.15 -9.64 -2.29
CA GLU A 117 -15.06 -10.22 -3.08
C GLU A 117 -14.76 -11.60 -2.51
N PRO A 118 -14.66 -12.63 -3.37
CA PRO A 118 -14.46 -13.99 -2.91
C PRO A 118 -13.06 -14.14 -2.32
N ASP A 119 -13.00 -14.37 -1.00
CA ASP A 119 -12.00 -15.30 -0.48
C ASP A 119 -12.31 -16.67 -1.08
N GLY A 120 -11.78 -16.93 -2.27
CA GLY A 120 -11.79 -18.26 -2.85
C GLY A 120 -10.49 -18.97 -2.48
N PRO A 121 -10.50 -20.00 -1.64
CA PRO A 121 -9.84 -21.23 -1.95
C PRO A 121 -10.85 -22.09 -2.72
N GLU A 122 -11.03 -21.86 -4.04
CA GLU A 122 -11.58 -22.91 -4.88
C GLU A 122 -10.46 -23.90 -5.20
N VAL A 123 -10.27 -24.81 -4.25
CA VAL A 123 -9.72 -26.13 -4.51
C VAL A 123 -10.57 -26.80 -5.60
N ASN A 124 -9.95 -27.12 -6.74
CA ASN A 124 -10.39 -28.19 -7.62
C ASN A 124 -9.31 -29.29 -7.61
#